data_AF-A0A5C3P6D8-F1
#
_entry.id   AF-A0A5C3P6D8-F1
#
_cell.length_a   1.000
_cell.length_b   1.000
_cell.length_c   1.000
_cell.angle_alpha   90.00
_cell.angle_beta   90.00
_cell.angle_gamma   90.00
#
_symmetry.space_group_name_H-M   'P 1'
#
loop_
_entity.id
_entity.type
_entity.pdbx_description
1 polymer ?
#
loop_
_entity_poly.entity_id
_entity_poly.type
_entity_poly.pdbx_seq_one_letter_code
_entity_poly.pdbx_strand_id
1 'polypeptide(L)'
;MPRRISGFGPTNSQGSNIFAAAMSDLSPLWKGARCEGTMDASKCNGHGSCVNCVGPACPDEELCGTCFNVRCTGSLDGEVTGACTANTIKVKIVDACPATHPANFCKIPQFGGTIRPQEACEAVGVNALDIATTARSRLSTFQGNLDIDIEPTTC
;
A
#
# COMPACT_ATOMS: atom_id res chain seq x y z
N MET A 1 -16.39 -16.09 0.49
CA MET A 1 -16.09 -15.50 1.83
C MET A 1 -14.61 -15.14 1.82
N PRO A 2 -14.22 -13.86 1.98
CA PRO A 2 -12.85 -13.42 1.74
C PRO A 2 -11.92 -13.99 2.80
N ARG A 3 -10.90 -14.75 2.41
CA ARG A 3 -9.77 -15.06 3.31
C ARG A 3 -8.79 -13.90 3.24
N ARG A 4 -9.08 -12.87 4.03
CA ARG A 4 -8.05 -11.97 4.58
C ARG A 4 -7.08 -12.81 5.40
N ILE A 5 -5.91 -12.27 5.69
CA ILE A 5 -4.96 -12.91 6.59
C ILE A 5 -5.68 -13.15 7.93
N SER A 6 -5.71 -14.41 8.35
CA SER A 6 -6.61 -14.88 9.42
C SER A 6 -6.36 -14.09 10.71
N GLY A 7 -7.35 -13.30 11.15
CA GLY A 7 -7.28 -12.52 12.39
C GLY A 7 -7.18 -11.00 12.21
N PHE A 8 -7.01 -10.47 10.99
CA PHE A 8 -6.98 -9.03 10.74
C PHE A 8 -8.18 -8.54 9.92
N GLY A 9 -8.88 -7.51 10.42
CA GLY A 9 -9.90 -6.79 9.67
C GLY A 9 -9.26 -5.69 8.81
N PRO A 10 -9.71 -5.40 7.58
CA PRO A 10 -9.25 -4.30 6.74
C PRO A 10 -10.06 -3.05 7.09
N THR A 11 -10.23 -2.83 8.39
CA THR A 11 -10.72 -1.57 8.87
C THR A 11 -9.54 -0.61 8.81
N ASN A 12 -9.78 0.62 8.35
CA ASN A 12 -8.74 1.65 8.29
C ASN A 12 -8.04 1.88 9.64
N SER A 13 -8.70 1.55 10.75
CA SER A 13 -8.15 1.50 12.11
C SER A 13 -7.89 0.06 12.54
N GLN A 14 -6.74 -0.18 13.16
CA GLN A 14 -6.33 -1.42 13.80
C GLN A 14 -6.34 -1.30 15.34
N GLY A 15 -7.01 -0.28 15.87
CA GLY A 15 -7.00 0.08 17.30
C GLY A 15 -5.84 1.02 17.66
N SER A 16 -5.95 1.71 18.80
CA SER A 16 -4.85 2.51 19.39
C SER A 16 -4.14 3.52 18.45
N ASN A 17 -4.87 4.17 17.53
CA ASN A 17 -4.32 5.06 16.48
C ASN A 17 -3.34 4.38 15.50
N ILE A 18 -3.45 3.06 15.33
CA ILE A 18 -2.70 2.28 14.35
C ILE A 18 -3.55 2.13 13.09
N PHE A 19 -2.97 2.42 11.94
CA PHE A 19 -3.66 2.33 10.65
C PHE A 19 -3.36 1.00 9.96
N ALA A 20 -4.32 0.48 9.20
CA ALA A 20 -4.05 -0.65 8.32
C ALA A 20 -3.13 -0.21 7.15
N ALA A 21 -2.18 -1.07 6.81
CA ALA A 21 -1.37 -0.94 5.61
C ALA A 21 -1.22 -2.28 4.89
N ALA A 22 -1.09 -2.19 3.57
CA ALA A 22 -0.53 -3.23 2.73
C ALA A 22 0.88 -2.82 2.29
N MET A 23 1.78 -3.77 2.14
CA MET A 23 3.19 -3.50 1.81
C MET A 23 3.59 -4.29 0.56
N SER A 24 4.61 -3.87 -0.20
CA SER A 24 5.13 -4.61 -1.38
C SER A 24 6.41 -5.45 -1.20
N ASP A 25 7.60 -4.88 -1.33
CA ASP A 25 8.92 -5.42 -0.98
C ASP A 25 9.56 -4.30 -0.15
N LEU A 26 10.34 -4.62 0.89
CA LEU A 26 10.99 -3.62 1.75
C LEU A 26 12.42 -4.04 2.06
N SER A 27 13.22 -4.25 1.02
CA SER A 27 14.57 -4.80 1.17
C SER A 27 15.48 -3.88 1.99
N PRO A 28 16.24 -4.38 2.99
CA PRO A 28 16.37 -5.78 3.40
C PRO A 28 15.41 -6.22 4.52
N LEU A 29 14.55 -5.34 5.02
CA LEU A 29 13.65 -5.57 6.16
C LEU A 29 12.55 -6.59 5.87
N TRP A 30 12.08 -6.64 4.63
CA TRP A 30 11.05 -7.56 4.20
C TRP A 30 11.14 -7.82 2.70
N LYS A 31 10.81 -9.05 2.32
CA LYS A 31 10.53 -9.43 0.95
C LYS A 31 9.08 -9.91 0.96
N GLY A 32 8.21 -9.19 0.28
CA GLY A 32 6.80 -9.44 0.35
C GLY A 32 6.25 -10.38 -0.68
N ALA A 33 4.95 -10.55 -0.54
CA ALA A 33 4.23 -11.57 -1.24
C ALA A 33 4.18 -11.28 -2.71
N ARG A 34 4.77 -12.19 -3.48
CA ARG A 34 4.65 -12.18 -4.92
C ARG A 34 3.44 -13.01 -5.30
N CYS A 35 2.44 -12.38 -5.90
CA CYS A 35 1.39 -13.14 -6.56
C CYS A 35 1.96 -13.76 -7.85
N GLU A 36 1.94 -15.08 -7.94
CA GLU A 36 2.22 -15.77 -9.19
C GLU A 36 1.17 -15.37 -10.24
N GLY A 37 1.61 -15.00 -11.45
CA GLY A 37 0.71 -14.66 -12.54
C GLY A 37 1.27 -13.60 -13.50
N THR A 38 0.57 -13.42 -14.60
CA THR A 38 0.80 -12.35 -15.58
C THR A 38 -0.28 -11.28 -15.41
N MET A 39 0.07 -10.00 -15.63
CA MET A 39 -0.91 -8.92 -15.62
C MET A 39 -1.94 -9.16 -16.74
N ASP A 40 -3.21 -9.26 -16.37
CA ASP A 40 -4.33 -9.55 -17.28
C ASP A 40 -5.31 -8.38 -17.29
N ALA A 41 -5.35 -7.65 -18.40
CA ALA A 41 -6.21 -6.48 -18.56
C ALA A 41 -7.71 -6.80 -18.41
N SER A 42 -8.14 -8.05 -18.65
CA SER A 42 -9.54 -8.46 -18.47
C SER A 42 -10.00 -8.41 -17.02
N LYS A 43 -9.06 -8.37 -16.07
CA LYS A 43 -9.31 -8.20 -14.63
C LYS A 43 -9.54 -6.74 -14.25
N CYS A 44 -9.40 -5.78 -15.16
CA CYS A 44 -9.56 -4.35 -14.89
C CYS A 44 -10.87 -3.80 -15.47
N ASN A 45 -11.47 -2.84 -14.77
CA ASN A 45 -12.71 -2.20 -15.19
C ASN A 45 -12.50 -0.99 -16.11
N GLY A 46 -11.25 -0.71 -16.51
CA GLY A 46 -10.86 0.45 -17.32
C GLY A 46 -10.92 1.80 -16.61
N HIS A 47 -11.16 1.81 -15.29
CA HIS A 47 -11.35 3.02 -14.47
C HIS A 47 -10.52 2.94 -13.18
N GLY A 48 -9.30 2.41 -13.24
CA GLY A 48 -8.40 2.36 -12.09
C GLY A 48 -8.73 1.30 -11.04
N SER A 49 -9.64 0.38 -11.33
CA SER A 49 -10.08 -0.65 -10.39
C SER A 49 -10.21 -2.01 -11.06
N CYS A 50 -10.25 -3.06 -10.25
CA CYS A 50 -10.34 -4.43 -10.72
C CYS A 50 -11.79 -4.97 -10.66
N VAL A 51 -12.09 -5.90 -11.56
CA VAL A 51 -13.39 -6.56 -11.68
C VAL A 51 -13.40 -7.78 -10.76
N ASN A 52 -14.32 -7.80 -9.79
CA ASN A 52 -14.55 -8.94 -8.88
C ASN A 52 -13.26 -9.48 -8.21
N CYS A 53 -12.29 -8.60 -8.00
CA CYS A 53 -11.07 -8.92 -7.29
C CYS A 53 -11.37 -8.95 -5.79
N VAL A 54 -10.97 -10.03 -5.13
CA VAL A 54 -10.73 -10.00 -3.69
C VAL A 54 -9.40 -9.26 -3.51
N GLY A 55 -9.23 -8.51 -2.42
CA GLY A 55 -7.91 -7.96 -2.08
C GLY A 55 -6.87 -9.08 -2.09
N PRO A 56 -5.60 -8.78 -2.39
CA PRO A 56 -4.55 -9.78 -2.26
C PRO A 56 -4.68 -10.44 -0.87
N ALA A 57 -4.46 -11.74 -0.83
CA ALA A 57 -4.40 -12.47 0.41
C ALA A 57 -3.06 -13.16 0.37
N CYS A 58 -2.20 -12.79 1.30
CA CYS A 58 -0.85 -13.33 1.36
C CYS A 58 -0.76 -14.15 2.64
N PRO A 59 -1.45 -15.31 2.67
CA PRO A 59 -1.66 -16.09 3.88
C PRO A 59 -0.38 -16.72 4.44
N ASP A 60 0.70 -16.76 3.66
CA ASP A 60 1.96 -17.42 4.02
C ASP A 60 3.05 -16.46 4.53
N GLU A 61 2.71 -15.19 4.80
CA GLU A 61 3.70 -14.17 5.17
C GLU A 61 3.73 -13.87 6.66
N GLU A 62 4.81 -14.31 7.32
CA GLU A 62 5.06 -14.25 8.77
C GLU A 62 5.11 -12.84 9.39
N LEU A 63 4.99 -11.77 8.60
CA LEU A 63 5.09 -10.38 9.05
C LEU A 63 3.76 -9.66 9.18
N CYS A 64 2.64 -10.34 8.90
CA CYS A 64 1.34 -9.77 9.20
C CYS A 64 1.17 -9.58 10.70
N GLY A 65 0.73 -8.37 11.05
CA GLY A 65 0.66 -7.93 12.42
C GLY A 65 1.90 -7.19 12.92
N THR A 66 2.95 -7.03 12.11
CA THR A 66 4.05 -6.11 12.43
C THR A 66 3.64 -4.65 12.24
N CYS A 67 4.27 -3.77 13.02
CA CYS A 67 4.03 -2.34 12.95
C CYS A 67 5.25 -1.57 12.46
N PHE A 68 5.00 -0.47 11.77
CA PHE A 68 6.01 0.48 11.33
C PHE A 68 5.59 1.90 11.70
N ASN A 69 6.55 2.70 12.11
CA ASN A 69 6.41 4.15 12.12
C ASN A 69 6.64 4.66 10.71
N VAL A 70 5.73 5.51 10.24
CA VAL A 70 5.78 6.12 8.91
C VAL A 70 5.79 7.62 9.09
N ARG A 71 6.66 8.31 8.35
CA ARG A 71 6.74 9.77 8.30
C ARG A 71 6.81 10.23 6.84
N CYS A 72 6.10 11.31 6.53
CA CYS A 72 6.21 11.98 5.23
C CYS A 72 7.52 12.77 5.14
N THR A 73 8.25 12.59 4.05
CA THR A 73 9.48 13.34 3.72
C THR A 73 9.32 14.24 2.51
N GLY A 74 8.34 13.97 1.64
CA GLY A 74 8.08 14.78 0.45
C GLY A 74 6.85 14.35 -0.33
N SER A 75 6.63 15.03 -1.46
CA SER A 75 5.66 14.65 -2.46
C SER A 75 6.36 13.84 -3.55
N LEU A 76 5.93 12.59 -3.77
CA LEU A 76 6.44 11.77 -4.86
C LEU A 76 6.03 12.35 -6.23
N ASP A 77 4.90 13.04 -6.27
CA ASP A 77 4.37 13.73 -7.45
C ASP A 77 5.01 15.10 -7.75
N GLY A 78 5.97 15.55 -6.93
CA GLY A 78 6.56 16.89 -7.06
C GLY A 78 5.56 18.02 -6.81
N GLU A 79 4.49 17.78 -6.03
CA GLU A 79 3.53 18.80 -5.65
C GLU A 79 4.23 19.94 -4.91
N VAL A 80 3.99 21.17 -5.37
CA VAL A 80 4.52 22.39 -4.76
C VAL A 80 3.53 23.06 -3.80
N THR A 81 2.30 22.55 -3.73
CA THR A 81 1.24 23.03 -2.84
C THR A 81 0.88 21.93 -1.85
N GLY A 82 0.89 22.25 -0.56
CA GLY A 82 0.80 21.28 0.52
C GLY A 82 2.15 21.07 1.21
N ALA A 83 2.15 20.24 2.25
CA ALA A 83 3.32 19.90 3.03
C ALA A 83 3.11 18.60 3.82
N CYS A 84 4.21 17.91 4.08
CA CYS A 84 4.26 16.90 5.12
C CYS A 84 3.92 17.53 6.47
N THR A 85 3.00 16.91 7.19
CA THR A 85 2.80 17.22 8.61
C THR A 85 3.97 16.59 9.37
N ALA A 86 4.51 17.25 10.40
CA ALA A 86 5.61 16.71 11.21
C ALA A 86 5.22 15.47 12.05
N ASN A 87 4.09 14.85 11.74
CA ASN A 87 3.55 13.70 12.43
C ASN A 87 4.25 12.42 11.97
N THR A 88 4.39 11.50 12.92
CA THR A 88 4.67 10.09 12.66
C THR A 88 3.39 9.31 12.91
N ILE A 89 2.96 8.50 11.95
CA ILE A 89 1.85 7.56 12.14
C ILE A 89 2.39 6.17 12.38
N LYS A 90 1.63 5.34 13.09
CA LYS A 90 1.91 3.91 13.19
C LYS A 90 0.98 3.17 12.25
N VAL A 91 1.55 2.31 11.41
CA VAL A 91 0.80 1.39 10.55
C VAL A 91 1.05 -0.04 10.96
N LYS A 92 0.07 -0.91 10.75
CA LYS A 92 0.17 -2.36 10.94
C LYS A 92 -0.05 -3.04 9.61
N ILE A 93 0.87 -3.92 9.24
CA ILE A 93 0.77 -4.71 8.02
C ILE A 93 -0.32 -5.76 8.22
N VAL A 94 -1.38 -5.67 7.43
CA VAL A 94 -2.53 -6.58 7.49
C VAL A 94 -2.83 -7.25 6.15
N ASP A 95 -2.12 -6.82 5.11
CA ASP A 95 -2.27 -7.28 3.75
C ASP A 95 -0.94 -7.04 3.00
N ALA A 96 -0.78 -7.60 1.80
CA ALA A 96 0.33 -7.30 0.90
C ALA A 96 -0.18 -6.56 -0.34
N CYS A 97 0.73 -6.01 -1.14
CA CYS A 97 0.40 -5.39 -2.41
C CYS A 97 1.38 -5.83 -3.51
N PRO A 98 1.22 -7.03 -4.08
CA PRO A 98 2.01 -7.45 -5.24
C PRO A 98 1.68 -6.64 -6.50
N ALA A 99 2.68 -6.29 -7.32
CA ALA A 99 2.48 -5.62 -8.61
C ALA A 99 1.55 -6.40 -9.54
N THR A 100 1.67 -7.72 -9.52
CA THR A 100 0.93 -8.64 -10.42
C THR A 100 -0.53 -8.84 -10.00
N HIS A 101 -0.95 -8.32 -8.85
CA HIS A 101 -2.34 -8.45 -8.42
C HIS A 101 -3.22 -7.36 -9.03
N PRO A 102 -4.43 -7.67 -9.53
CA PRO A 102 -5.28 -6.71 -10.23
C PRO A 102 -5.70 -5.52 -9.37
N ALA A 103 -5.78 -5.67 -8.05
CA ALA A 103 -5.99 -4.54 -7.13
C ALA A 103 -4.88 -3.48 -7.19
N ASN A 104 -3.71 -3.83 -7.74
CA ASN A 104 -2.54 -2.96 -7.85
C ASN A 104 -2.27 -2.56 -9.29
N PHE A 105 -2.14 -3.51 -10.23
CA PHE A 105 -1.87 -3.14 -11.63
C PHE A 105 -3.06 -2.43 -12.30
N CYS A 106 -4.32 -2.68 -11.93
CA CYS A 106 -5.43 -1.95 -12.56
C CYS A 106 -5.41 -0.44 -12.24
N LYS A 107 -4.62 0.00 -11.25
CA LYS A 107 -4.47 1.42 -10.88
C LYS A 107 -3.60 2.21 -11.88
N ILE A 108 -2.83 1.56 -12.77
CA ILE A 108 -1.93 2.26 -13.71
C ILE A 108 -2.60 2.61 -15.05
N PRO A 109 -2.14 3.66 -15.77
CA PRO A 109 -2.72 4.12 -17.05
C PRO A 109 -2.88 3.05 -18.12
N GLN A 110 -1.94 2.09 -18.17
CA GLN A 110 -1.98 0.98 -19.12
C GLN A 110 -3.26 0.13 -18.99
N PHE A 111 -3.91 0.16 -17.82
CA PHE A 111 -5.13 -0.58 -17.51
C PHE A 111 -6.33 0.33 -17.17
N GLY A 112 -6.23 1.62 -17.52
CA GLY A 112 -7.30 2.62 -17.32
C GLY A 112 -7.30 3.30 -15.96
N GLY A 113 -6.23 3.17 -15.17
CA GLY A 113 -6.05 3.93 -13.93
C GLY A 113 -5.27 5.23 -14.11
N THR A 114 -4.98 5.89 -12.99
CA THR A 114 -4.35 7.22 -12.97
C THR A 114 -3.01 7.24 -12.23
N ILE A 115 -2.63 6.15 -11.57
CA ILE A 115 -1.41 6.04 -10.76
C ILE A 115 -0.22 5.76 -11.68
N ARG A 116 0.88 6.50 -11.54
CA ARG A 116 2.06 6.29 -12.40
C ARG A 116 2.64 4.89 -12.13
N PRO A 117 3.18 4.17 -13.12
CA PRO A 117 3.70 2.81 -12.90
C PRO A 117 4.73 2.69 -11.77
N GLN A 118 5.53 3.74 -11.53
CA GLN A 118 6.49 3.81 -10.42
C GLN A 118 5.88 3.95 -9.02
N GLU A 119 4.58 4.25 -8.96
CA GLU A 119 3.81 4.41 -7.73
C GLU A 119 2.93 3.18 -7.43
N ALA A 120 2.82 2.28 -8.41
CA ALA A 120 2.25 0.97 -8.16
C ALA A 120 3.18 0.18 -7.25
N CYS A 121 2.60 -0.67 -6.42
CA CYS A 121 3.38 -1.53 -5.55
C CYS A 121 4.35 -2.43 -6.35
N GLU A 122 5.51 -2.72 -5.75
CA GLU A 122 6.65 -3.45 -6.35
C GLU A 122 7.21 -2.83 -7.66
N ALA A 123 7.04 -1.52 -7.87
CA ALA A 123 7.83 -0.82 -8.89
C ALA A 123 9.33 -1.08 -8.65
N VAL A 124 10.10 -1.29 -9.73
CA VAL A 124 11.52 -1.70 -9.64
C VAL A 124 12.31 -0.69 -8.81
N GLY A 125 12.92 -1.16 -7.72
CA GLY A 125 13.75 -0.35 -6.83
C GLY A 125 12.97 0.51 -5.83
N VAL A 126 11.65 0.30 -5.71
CA VAL A 126 10.77 1.06 -4.81
C VAL A 126 10.23 0.16 -3.72
N ASN A 127 10.42 0.58 -2.47
CA ASN A 127 9.70 0.04 -1.34
C ASN A 127 8.39 0.84 -1.19
N ALA A 128 7.23 0.18 -1.21
CA ALA A 128 5.93 0.85 -1.16
C ALA A 128 5.05 0.38 0.01
N LEU A 129 4.27 1.31 0.56
CA LEU A 129 3.20 1.07 1.52
C LEU A 129 1.90 1.65 0.97
N ASP A 130 0.89 0.81 0.78
CA ASP A 130 -0.49 1.24 0.54
C ASP A 130 -1.17 1.41 1.91
N ILE A 131 -1.45 2.67 2.29
CA ILE A 131 -2.02 3.02 3.59
C ILE A 131 -3.44 3.54 3.43
N ALA A 132 -4.26 3.39 4.48
CA ALA A 132 -5.59 4.00 4.48
C ALA A 132 -5.52 5.51 4.19
N THR A 133 -6.47 6.05 3.42
CA THR A 133 -6.54 7.48 3.08
C THR A 133 -6.60 8.39 4.30
N THR A 134 -7.25 7.93 5.38
CA THR A 134 -7.29 8.62 6.67
C THR A 134 -5.93 8.68 7.38
N ALA A 135 -5.04 7.73 7.08
CA ALA A 135 -3.66 7.72 7.54
C ALA A 135 -2.83 8.72 6.73
N ARG A 136 -3.00 8.75 5.40
CA ARG A 136 -2.35 9.73 4.51
C ARG A 136 -2.66 11.16 4.92
N SER A 137 -3.91 11.48 5.22
CA SER A 137 -4.32 12.82 5.65
C SER A 137 -3.70 13.24 7.00
N ARG A 138 -3.20 12.30 7.80
CA ARG A 138 -2.43 12.59 9.02
C ARG A 138 -0.95 12.78 8.78
N LEU A 139 -0.43 12.34 7.64
CA LEU A 139 0.97 12.45 7.25
C LEU A 139 1.23 13.72 6.44
N SER A 140 0.28 14.14 5.61
CA SER A 140 0.49 15.24 4.67
C SER A 140 -0.81 15.91 4.24
N THR A 141 -0.67 17.14 3.73
CA THR A 141 -1.71 17.89 3.02
C THR A 141 -1.57 17.82 1.49
N PHE A 142 -0.50 17.21 0.96
CA PHE A 142 -0.36 16.84 -0.47
C PHE A 142 -1.52 15.96 -0.91
N GLN A 143 -1.90 16.02 -2.19
CA GLN A 143 -3.04 15.29 -2.76
C GLN A 143 -2.69 13.92 -3.33
N GLY A 144 -1.44 13.73 -3.75
CA GLY A 144 -0.91 12.53 -4.37
C GLY A 144 -0.16 11.61 -3.42
N ASN A 145 0.77 10.84 -3.99
CA ASN A 145 1.59 9.90 -3.25
C ASN A 145 2.76 10.60 -2.55
N LEU A 146 3.21 10.01 -1.45
CA LEU A 146 4.20 10.62 -0.57
C LEU A 146 5.52 9.88 -0.66
N ASP A 147 6.62 10.63 -0.63
CA ASP A 147 7.89 10.07 -0.17
C ASP A 147 7.80 9.87 1.34
N ILE A 148 8.24 8.70 1.82
CA ILE A 148 8.12 8.32 3.22
C ILE A 148 9.39 7.72 3.78
N ASP A 149 9.65 8.02 5.06
CA ASP A 149 10.56 7.27 5.91
C ASP A 149 9.77 6.22 6.69
N ILE A 150 10.40 5.08 6.91
CA ILE A 150 9.81 3.91 7.56
C ILE A 150 10.77 3.28 8.56
N GLU A 151 10.26 2.95 9.73
CA GLU A 151 11.05 2.33 10.80
C GLU A 151 10.23 1.23 11.49
N PRO A 152 10.77 0.00 11.68
CA PRO A 152 10.10 -1.03 12.45
C PRO A 152 9.76 -0.57 13.86
N THR A 153 8.59 -0.93 14.37
CA THR A 153 8.16 -0.59 15.73
C THR A 153 7.27 -1.67 16.34
N THR A 154 7.04 -1.61 17.64
CA THR A 154 6.06 -2.48 18.30
C THR A 154 4.65 -2.00 18.02
N CYS A 155 3.74 -2.94 17.76
CA CYS A 155 2.33 -2.72 18.00
C CYS A 155 2.09 -2.74 19.53
#